data_AF-A0A7Z6WGF4-F1
#
_entry.id   AF-A0A7Z6WGF4-F1
#
_cell.length_a   1.000
_cell.length_b   1.000
_cell.length_c   1.000
_cell.angle_alpha   90.00
_cell.angle_beta   90.00
_cell.angle_gamma   90.00
#
_symmetry.space_group_name_H-M   'P 1'
#
loop_
_entity.id
_entity.type
_entity.pdbx_description
1 polymer ?
#
loop_
_entity_poly.entity_id
_entity_poly.type
_entity_poly.pdbx_seq_one_letter_code
_entity_poly.pdbx_strand_id
1 'polypeptide(L)'
;AMKVFSNPRFNIDVLKVEVPVNMDYVEGFAQGETAYNKATAAAYFREQDQATLLPYIFLSAGVPAQLFQETLVFAKEAGAKFNGVLCGRATWAGSVKEYVEKGEAGARQWLRTIGFQNIDELNKILQKTATSWKER
;
A
#
# COMPACT_ATOMS: atom_id res chain seq x y z
N ALA A 1 6.88 -4.58 -15.95
CA ALA A 1 8.00 -4.71 -14.99
C ALA A 1 7.94 -6.03 -14.22
N MET A 2 6.88 -6.31 -13.43
CA MET A 2 6.79 -7.53 -12.60
C MET A 2 7.11 -8.82 -13.38
N LYS A 3 6.42 -9.10 -14.49
CA LYS A 3 6.69 -10.28 -15.35
C LYS A 3 8.16 -10.46 -15.74
N VAL A 4 8.87 -9.37 -16.02
CA VAL A 4 10.29 -9.41 -16.42
C VAL A 4 11.14 -9.82 -15.23
N PHE A 5 10.96 -9.17 -14.09
CA PHE A 5 11.77 -9.38 -12.90
C PHE A 5 11.39 -10.65 -12.11
N SER A 6 10.23 -11.23 -12.36
CA SER A 6 9.89 -12.58 -11.90
C SER A 6 10.64 -13.69 -12.64
N ASN A 7 11.45 -13.38 -13.66
CA ASN A 7 12.29 -14.37 -14.30
C ASN A 7 13.35 -14.91 -13.31
N PRO A 8 13.52 -16.25 -13.18
CA PRO A 8 14.46 -16.85 -12.24
C PRO A 8 15.90 -16.34 -12.35
N ARG A 9 16.33 -15.86 -13.52
CA ARG A 9 17.67 -15.30 -13.71
C ARG A 9 18.02 -14.13 -12.78
N PHE A 10 17.00 -13.45 -12.23
CA PHE A 10 17.19 -12.30 -11.36
C PHE A 10 17.26 -12.68 -9.87
N ASN A 11 16.97 -13.93 -9.50
CA ASN A 11 17.01 -14.43 -8.12
C ASN A 11 16.30 -13.49 -7.12
N ILE A 12 15.10 -13.01 -7.48
CA ILE A 12 14.31 -12.14 -6.61
C ILE A 12 13.45 -13.00 -5.69
N ASP A 13 13.51 -12.75 -4.39
CA ASP A 13 12.65 -13.41 -3.40
C ASP A 13 11.31 -12.70 -3.20
N VAL A 14 11.30 -11.36 -3.17
CA VAL A 14 10.10 -10.55 -2.92
C VAL A 14 10.10 -9.30 -3.80
N LEU A 15 8.98 -9.01 -4.44
CA LEU A 15 8.77 -7.79 -5.23
C LEU A 15 8.10 -6.71 -4.38
N LYS A 16 8.76 -5.57 -4.18
CA LYS A 16 8.12 -4.36 -3.66
C LYS A 16 7.64 -3.51 -4.83
N VAL A 17 6.33 -3.31 -4.95
CA VAL A 17 5.70 -2.68 -6.12
C VAL A 17 4.66 -1.62 -5.73
N GLU A 18 4.35 -0.75 -6.67
CA GLU A 18 3.19 0.15 -6.61
C GLU A 18 1.90 -0.64 -6.84
N VAL A 19 0.76 -0.05 -6.48
CA VAL A 19 -0.54 -0.53 -6.98
C VAL A 19 -0.67 -0.20 -8.47
N PRO A 20 -1.45 -0.95 -9.26
CA PRO A 20 -1.42 -0.85 -10.72
C PRO A 20 -2.28 0.31 -11.27
N VAL A 21 -2.89 1.11 -10.39
CA VAL A 21 -3.74 2.25 -10.72
C VAL A 21 -3.45 3.41 -9.79
N ASN A 22 -3.64 4.64 -10.28
CA ASN A 22 -3.74 5.79 -9.40
C ASN A 22 -5.19 5.89 -8.88
N MET A 23 -5.36 5.64 -7.58
CA MET A 23 -6.67 5.62 -6.92
C MET A 23 -7.36 7.00 -6.94
N ASP A 24 -6.61 8.09 -7.07
CA ASP A 24 -7.16 9.45 -7.18
C ASP A 24 -8.04 9.65 -8.43
N TYR A 25 -7.96 8.73 -9.41
CA TYR A 25 -8.73 8.77 -10.66
C TYR A 25 -9.68 7.56 -10.83
N VAL A 26 -9.93 6.81 -9.76
CA VAL A 26 -10.87 5.68 -9.76
C VAL A 26 -12.24 6.13 -9.26
N GLU A 27 -13.30 5.76 -9.96
CA GLU A 27 -14.68 6.05 -9.58
C GLU A 27 -14.96 5.67 -8.11
N GLY A 28 -15.52 6.63 -7.35
CA GLY A 28 -15.81 6.48 -5.92
C GLY A 28 -14.63 6.79 -4.99
N PHE A 29 -13.42 6.98 -5.51
CA PHE A 29 -12.26 7.52 -4.80
C PHE A 29 -11.87 8.91 -5.31
N ALA A 30 -12.05 9.14 -6.63
CA ALA A 30 -11.75 10.40 -7.28
C ALA A 30 -12.62 11.55 -6.75
N GLN A 31 -11.97 12.69 -6.48
CA GLN A 31 -12.65 13.94 -6.12
C GLN A 31 -12.97 14.82 -7.34
N GLY A 32 -12.52 14.42 -8.54
CA GLY A 32 -12.67 15.18 -9.77
C GLY A 32 -12.74 14.26 -10.98
N GLU A 33 -11.83 14.46 -11.93
CA GLU A 33 -11.77 13.63 -13.15
C GLU A 33 -11.61 12.14 -12.79
N THR A 34 -12.37 11.31 -13.48
CA THR A 34 -12.31 9.85 -13.34
C THR A 34 -11.73 9.25 -14.61
N ALA A 35 -10.62 8.53 -14.49
CA ALA A 35 -9.99 7.81 -15.59
C ALA A 35 -10.45 6.34 -15.68
N TYR A 36 -10.86 5.76 -14.55
CA TYR A 36 -11.26 4.35 -14.46
C TYR A 36 -12.53 4.18 -13.63
N ASN A 37 -13.46 3.35 -14.10
CA ASN A 37 -14.50 2.82 -13.22
C ASN A 37 -13.91 1.74 -12.28
N LYS A 38 -14.65 1.37 -11.23
CA LYS A 38 -14.19 0.36 -10.25
C LYS A 38 -13.89 -0.99 -10.88
N ALA A 39 -14.67 -1.42 -11.87
CA ALA A 39 -14.49 -2.73 -12.51
C ALA A 39 -13.17 -2.81 -13.29
N THR A 40 -12.82 -1.74 -14.02
CA THR A 40 -11.55 -1.59 -14.73
C THR A 40 -10.37 -1.55 -13.76
N ALA A 41 -10.47 -0.76 -12.68
CA ALA A 41 -9.42 -0.72 -11.66
C ALA A 41 -9.21 -2.10 -11.01
N ALA A 42 -10.29 -2.81 -10.67
CA ALA A 42 -10.21 -4.16 -10.12
C ALA A 42 -9.60 -5.17 -11.11
N ALA A 43 -9.86 -5.05 -12.41
CA ALA A 43 -9.21 -5.87 -13.43
C ALA A 43 -7.68 -5.70 -13.42
N TYR A 44 -7.18 -4.47 -13.31
CA TYR A 44 -5.73 -4.23 -13.23
C TYR A 44 -5.07 -4.82 -11.99
N PHE A 45 -5.75 -4.84 -10.83
CA PHE A 45 -5.27 -5.56 -9.65
C PHE A 45 -5.18 -7.07 -9.88
N ARG A 46 -6.15 -7.67 -10.58
CA ARG A 46 -6.08 -9.10 -10.97
C ARG A 46 -4.94 -9.38 -11.94
N GLU A 47 -4.76 -8.53 -12.93
CA GLU A 47 -3.65 -8.65 -13.88
C GLU A 47 -2.28 -8.51 -13.20
N GLN A 48 -2.17 -7.63 -12.20
CA GLN A 48 -0.97 -7.49 -11.39
C GLN A 48 -0.68 -8.77 -10.57
N ASP A 49 -1.70 -9.36 -9.96
CA ASP A 49 -1.55 -10.61 -9.21
C ASP A 49 -1.09 -11.76 -10.12
N GLN A 50 -1.64 -11.83 -11.33
CA GLN A 50 -1.27 -12.80 -12.37
C GLN A 50 0.11 -12.53 -13.01
N ALA A 51 0.71 -11.37 -12.76
CA ALA A 51 1.99 -10.99 -13.36
C ALA A 51 3.21 -11.64 -12.69
N THR A 52 3.04 -12.31 -11.53
CA THR A 52 4.14 -12.91 -10.78
C THR A 52 3.70 -14.12 -9.98
N LEU A 53 4.59 -15.11 -9.83
CA LEU A 53 4.46 -16.17 -8.82
C LEU A 53 5.20 -15.81 -7.52
N LEU A 54 6.13 -14.86 -7.55
CA LEU A 54 6.84 -14.41 -6.35
C LEU A 54 5.92 -13.67 -5.38
N PRO A 55 6.20 -13.73 -4.06
CA PRO A 55 5.64 -12.79 -3.10
C PRO A 55 5.81 -11.35 -3.53
N TYR A 56 4.76 -10.55 -3.36
CA TYR A 56 4.84 -9.11 -3.59
C TYR A 56 4.15 -8.32 -2.50
N ILE A 57 4.70 -7.14 -2.22
CA ILE A 57 4.23 -6.23 -1.19
C ILE A 57 4.06 -4.82 -1.77
N PHE A 58 3.07 -4.09 -1.27
CA PHE A 58 2.82 -2.73 -1.73
C PHE A 58 3.68 -1.69 -1.02
N LEU A 59 4.07 -0.67 -1.78
CA LEU A 59 4.57 0.60 -1.26
C LEU A 59 3.44 1.64 -1.24
N SER A 60 3.48 2.58 -0.29
CA SER A 60 2.42 3.58 -0.14
C SER A 60 2.54 4.82 -1.01
N ALA A 61 3.62 4.96 -1.79
CA ALA A 61 3.91 6.06 -2.72
C ALA A 61 3.86 7.50 -2.14
N GLY A 62 3.55 7.68 -0.86
CA GLY A 62 3.32 9.00 -0.24
C GLY A 62 1.86 9.44 -0.24
N VAL A 63 0.91 8.56 -0.58
CA VAL A 63 -0.51 8.86 -0.39
C VAL A 63 -0.86 8.96 1.10
N PRO A 64 -1.95 9.67 1.47
CA PRO A 64 -2.43 9.69 2.85
C PRO A 64 -2.70 8.29 3.40
N ALA A 65 -2.54 8.12 4.73
CA ALA A 65 -2.71 6.82 5.41
C ALA A 65 -4.06 6.18 5.11
N GLN A 66 -5.14 6.97 5.21
CA GLN A 66 -6.50 6.50 4.96
C GLN A 66 -6.67 6.01 3.52
N LEU A 67 -6.25 6.78 2.52
CA LEU A 67 -6.34 6.38 1.12
C LEU A 67 -5.56 5.08 0.86
N PHE A 68 -4.36 4.93 1.44
CA PHE A 68 -3.60 3.69 1.32
C PHE A 68 -4.34 2.50 1.94
N GLN A 69 -4.91 2.66 3.14
CA GLN A 69 -5.68 1.60 3.81
C GLN A 69 -6.89 1.18 2.97
N GLU A 70 -7.65 2.13 2.44
CA GLU A 70 -8.79 1.86 1.54
C GLU A 70 -8.35 1.17 0.24
N THR A 71 -7.18 1.53 -0.28
CA THR A 71 -6.57 0.86 -1.44
C THR A 71 -6.27 -0.61 -1.15
N LEU A 72 -5.80 -0.96 0.04
CA LEU A 72 -5.52 -2.36 0.41
C LEU A 72 -6.82 -3.19 0.50
N VAL A 73 -7.89 -2.58 1.01
CA VAL A 73 -9.23 -3.20 1.02
C VAL A 73 -9.70 -3.44 -0.41
N PHE A 74 -9.63 -2.41 -1.26
CA PHE A 74 -10.01 -2.53 -2.67
C PHE A 74 -9.18 -3.58 -3.41
N ALA A 75 -7.86 -3.64 -3.18
CA ALA A 75 -6.99 -4.65 -3.78
C ALA A 75 -7.43 -6.08 -3.41
N LYS A 76 -7.78 -6.31 -2.13
CA LYS A 76 -8.29 -7.59 -1.66
C LYS A 76 -9.62 -7.96 -2.33
N GLU A 77 -10.56 -7.01 -2.38
CA GLU A 77 -11.87 -7.20 -3.02
C GLU A 77 -11.75 -7.47 -4.53
N ALA A 78 -10.77 -6.83 -5.18
CA ALA A 78 -10.44 -7.08 -6.57
C ALA A 78 -9.81 -8.47 -6.81
N GLY A 79 -9.36 -9.16 -5.74
CA GLY A 79 -8.77 -10.50 -5.81
C GLY A 79 -7.25 -10.52 -5.80
N ALA A 80 -6.57 -9.39 -5.53
CA ALA A 80 -5.13 -9.38 -5.36
C ALA A 80 -4.72 -10.12 -4.08
N LYS A 81 -3.78 -11.06 -4.20
CA LYS A 81 -3.24 -11.83 -3.07
C LYS A 81 -1.89 -11.28 -2.61
N PHE A 82 -1.80 -9.96 -2.42
CA PHE A 82 -0.57 -9.30 -1.97
C PHE A 82 -0.16 -9.78 -0.57
N ASN A 83 1.14 -9.75 -0.29
CA ASN A 83 1.74 -10.44 0.86
C ASN A 83 2.17 -9.52 2.01
N GLY A 84 1.77 -8.25 1.96
CA GLY A 84 2.10 -7.26 2.96
C GLY A 84 2.42 -5.90 2.33
N VAL A 85 3.03 -5.04 3.13
CA VAL A 85 3.38 -3.68 2.71
C VAL A 85 4.74 -3.28 3.27
N LEU A 86 5.42 -2.36 2.59
CA LEU A 86 6.53 -1.60 3.14
C LEU A 86 6.14 -0.12 3.11
N CYS A 87 5.38 0.28 4.13
CA CYS A 87 4.83 1.62 4.28
C CYS A 87 5.76 2.52 5.09
N GLY A 88 6.01 3.74 4.60
CA GLY A 88 6.87 4.73 5.25
C GLY A 88 6.13 6.03 5.56
N ARG A 89 6.15 6.97 4.61
CA ARG A 89 5.64 8.34 4.78
C ARG A 89 4.21 8.41 5.32
N ALA A 90 3.32 7.51 4.88
CA ALA A 90 1.94 7.49 5.36
C ALA A 90 1.85 7.21 6.89
N THR A 91 2.85 6.57 7.48
CA THR A 91 2.89 6.31 8.93
C THR A 91 3.54 7.45 9.71
N TRP A 92 4.67 7.99 9.26
CA TRP A 92 5.52 8.87 10.07
C TRP A 92 5.74 10.29 9.56
N ALA A 93 5.23 10.69 8.39
CA ALA A 93 5.56 12.01 7.80
C ALA A 93 5.23 13.20 8.70
N GLY A 94 4.13 13.15 9.47
CA GLY A 94 3.77 14.22 10.40
C GLY A 94 4.79 14.44 11.53
N SER A 95 5.53 13.40 11.92
CA SER A 95 6.59 13.54 12.94
C SER A 95 7.72 14.48 12.51
N VAL A 96 7.94 14.69 11.21
CA VAL A 96 8.99 15.59 10.71
C VAL A 96 8.71 17.03 11.12
N LYS A 97 7.47 17.49 10.93
CA LYS A 97 7.06 18.84 11.35
C LYS A 97 7.19 19.00 12.86
N GLU A 98 6.69 18.02 13.62
CA GLU A 98 6.78 18.02 15.08
C GLU A 98 8.22 18.03 15.58
N TYR A 99 9.13 17.34 14.89
CA TYR A 99 10.55 17.38 15.21
C TYR A 99 11.17 18.76 14.95
N VAL A 100 10.88 19.35 13.79
CA VAL A 100 11.42 20.67 13.41
C VAL A 100 10.91 21.77 14.34
N GLU A 101 9.63 21.75 14.69
CA GLU A 101 8.99 22.82 15.47
C GLU A 101 9.11 22.62 16.99
N LYS A 102 9.15 21.37 17.47
CA LYS A 102 9.05 21.04 18.91
C LYS A 102 10.16 20.11 19.40
N GLY A 103 11.17 19.85 18.57
CA GLY A 103 12.31 19.00 18.88
C GLY A 103 11.96 17.53 19.07
N GLU A 104 12.93 16.79 19.62
CA GLU A 104 12.80 15.34 19.86
C GLU A 104 11.58 14.98 20.72
N ALA A 105 11.28 15.76 21.75
CA ALA A 105 10.16 15.49 22.65
C ALA A 105 8.81 15.56 21.94
N GLY A 106 8.59 16.57 21.09
CA GLY A 106 7.38 16.70 20.29
C GLY A 106 7.22 15.55 19.29
N ALA A 107 8.29 15.21 18.56
CA ALA A 107 8.28 14.09 17.64
C ALA A 107 8.00 12.76 18.34
N ARG A 108 8.61 12.49 19.49
CA ARG A 108 8.36 11.29 20.29
C ARG A 108 6.91 11.20 20.76
N GLN A 109 6.32 12.32 21.19
CA GLN A 109 4.92 12.35 21.60
C GLN A 109 4.01 12.06 20.41
N TRP A 110 4.26 12.70 19.25
CA TRP A 110 3.49 12.45 18.03
C TRP A 110 3.59 10.99 17.57
N LEU A 111 4.78 10.39 17.62
CA LEU A 111 4.98 8.98 17.26
C LEU A 111 4.23 8.02 18.19
N ARG A 112 4.13 8.33 19.49
CA ARG A 112 3.38 7.53 20.46
C ARG A 112 1.86 7.68 20.35
N THR A 113 1.36 8.74 19.72
CA THR A 113 -0.06 8.99 19.54
C THR A 113 -0.48 8.76 18.09
N ILE A 114 -0.30 9.75 17.22
CA ILE A 114 -0.71 9.70 15.81
C ILE A 114 0.08 8.64 15.05
N GLY A 115 1.39 8.53 15.27
CA GLY A 115 2.22 7.51 14.62
C GLY A 115 1.77 6.09 15.00
N PHE A 116 1.45 5.86 16.28
CA PHE A 116 0.88 4.60 16.76
C PHE A 116 -0.49 4.32 16.14
N GLN A 117 -1.39 5.31 16.11
CA GLN A 117 -2.69 5.16 15.47
C GLN A 117 -2.55 4.76 13.99
N ASN A 118 -1.68 5.45 13.24
CA ASN A 118 -1.46 5.17 11.83
C ASN A 118 -0.98 3.73 11.58
N ILE A 119 -0.06 3.20 12.41
CA ILE A 119 0.46 1.84 12.24
C ILE A 119 -0.52 0.78 12.76
N ASP A 120 -1.25 1.06 13.84
CA ASP A 120 -2.23 0.13 14.42
C ASP A 120 -3.44 -0.05 13.50
N GLU A 121 -3.96 1.02 12.90
CA GLU A 121 -5.03 0.96 11.91
C GLU A 121 -4.57 0.20 10.65
N LEU A 122 -3.36 0.48 10.15
CA LEU A 122 -2.78 -0.27 9.04
C LEU A 122 -2.67 -1.76 9.36
N ASN A 123 -2.18 -2.12 10.56
CA ASN A 123 -2.05 -3.51 10.99
C ASN A 123 -3.42 -4.23 11.01
N LYS A 124 -4.47 -3.57 11.51
CA LYS A 124 -5.84 -4.10 11.49
C LYS A 124 -6.35 -4.35 10.07
N ILE A 125 -6.01 -3.49 9.12
CA ILE A 125 -6.35 -3.69 7.70
C ILE A 125 -5.55 -4.85 7.11
N LEU A 126 -4.25 -4.94 7.38
CA LEU A 126 -3.40 -6.02 6.88
C LEU A 126 -3.88 -7.40 7.33
N GLN A 127 -4.34 -7.53 8.58
CA GLN A 127 -4.92 -8.78 9.10
C GLN A 127 -6.13 -9.28 8.29
N LYS A 128 -6.87 -8.37 7.65
CA LYS A 128 -8.08 -8.69 6.87
C LYS A 128 -7.81 -8.86 5.38
N THR A 129 -6.74 -8.24 4.87
CA THR A 129 -6.51 -8.05 3.44
C THR A 129 -5.35 -8.87 2.89
N ALA A 130 -4.20 -8.89 3.60
CA ALA A 130 -3.00 -9.55 3.11
C ALA A 130 -3.11 -11.09 3.15
N THR A 131 -2.33 -11.76 2.30
CA THR A 131 -2.20 -13.21 2.23
C THR A 131 -0.79 -13.63 2.62
N SER A 132 -0.63 -14.76 3.31
CA SER A 132 0.70 -15.26 3.71
C SER A 132 1.61 -15.44 2.49
N TRP A 133 2.86 -14.98 2.56
CA TRP A 133 3.84 -15.18 1.50
C TRP A 133 4.16 -16.66 1.23
N LYS A 134 3.88 -17.55 2.22
CA LYS A 134 4.07 -19.00 2.09
C LYS A 134 3.04 -19.69 1.21
N GLU A 135 1.98 -18.99 0.80
CA GLU A 135 0.96 -19.51 -0.12
C GLU A 135 1.33 -19.31 -1.60
N ARG A 136 2.55 -18.84 -1.87
CA ARG A 136 3.12 -18.62 -3.21
C ARG A 136 4.29 -19.55 -3.48
#